data_AF-A0A960K6S2-F1
#
_entry.id   AF-A0A960K6S2-F1
#
_cell.length_a   1.000
_cell.length_b   1.000
_cell.length_c   1.000
_cell.angle_alpha   90.00
_cell.angle_beta   90.00
_cell.angle_gamma   90.00
#
_symmetry.space_group_name_H-M   'P 1'
#
loop_
_entity.id
_entity.type
_entity.pdbx_description
1 polymer ?
#
loop_
_entity_poly.entity_id
_entity_poly.type
_entity_poly.pdbx_seq_one_letter_code
_entity_poly.pdbx_strand_id
1 'polypeptide(L)'
;MPPSFRLSSDQLTSVRQNTQWRDLFSALQIEKEPKKSKDTDWWGKSPFRPQENTASFHMNSRGWYCHATGQGGGPIELVQRLHAGMSCYDAGRWLLEHGVSRIVDEVREDVAEAAATPGDPTHNPPIRQDLRSRLVSSHSEFETRGIPPSTLEELGAGYLEREPRKNGKIDPMNRRLVFQIRSLRLNAAESLAPVVVGHMGR
;
A
#
# COMPACT_ATOMS: atom_id res chain seq x y z
N MET A 1 -33.56 9.22 3.24
CA MET A 1 -32.13 8.89 3.37
C MET A 1 -32.02 7.37 3.30
N PRO A 2 -31.18 6.80 2.42
CA PRO A 2 -30.94 5.37 2.47
C PRO A 2 -30.21 5.03 3.78
N PRO A 3 -30.44 3.86 4.38
CA PRO A 3 -29.80 3.46 5.63
C PRO A 3 -28.28 3.46 5.46
N SER A 4 -27.56 4.03 6.43
CA SER A 4 -26.11 4.06 6.47
C SER A 4 -25.58 2.66 6.77
N PHE A 5 -25.50 1.81 5.75
CA PHE A 5 -24.82 0.54 5.86
C PHE A 5 -23.32 0.80 6.10
N ARG A 6 -22.80 0.34 7.24
CA ARG A 6 -21.39 0.47 7.59
C ARG A 6 -20.65 -0.74 7.02
N LEU A 7 -19.76 -0.49 6.05
CA LEU A 7 -18.90 -1.53 5.50
C LEU A 7 -17.98 -2.11 6.59
N SER A 8 -17.88 -3.43 6.65
CA SER A 8 -16.86 -4.11 7.46
C SER A 8 -15.50 -4.11 6.76
N SER A 9 -14.44 -4.50 7.49
CA SER A 9 -13.11 -4.65 6.89
C SER A 9 -13.08 -5.71 5.79
N ASP A 10 -13.80 -6.83 5.97
CA ASP A 10 -13.86 -7.91 4.97
C ASP A 10 -14.59 -7.47 3.70
N GLN A 11 -15.64 -6.65 3.86
CA GLN A 11 -16.34 -6.05 2.73
C GLN A 11 -15.44 -5.05 1.98
N LEU A 12 -14.58 -4.30 2.67
CA LEU A 12 -13.58 -3.47 1.99
C LEU A 12 -12.56 -4.30 1.22
N THR A 13 -12.14 -5.45 1.75
CA THR A 13 -11.27 -6.39 1.03
C THR A 13 -11.95 -6.89 -0.23
N SER A 14 -13.21 -7.32 -0.13
CA SER A 14 -14.03 -7.76 -1.26
C SER A 14 -14.14 -6.66 -2.33
N VAL A 15 -14.45 -5.42 -1.90
CA VAL A 15 -14.54 -4.25 -2.78
C VAL A 15 -13.23 -4.03 -3.55
N ARG A 16 -12.07 -4.10 -2.86
CA ARG A 16 -10.76 -3.94 -3.51
C ARG A 16 -10.51 -5.01 -4.58
N GLN A 17 -10.84 -6.26 -4.28
CA GLN A 17 -10.54 -7.40 -5.13
C GLN A 17 -11.42 -7.46 -6.38
N ASN A 18 -12.67 -7.01 -6.29
CA ASN A 18 -13.63 -7.10 -7.38
C ASN A 18 -13.90 -5.77 -8.11
N THR A 19 -13.08 -4.75 -7.85
CA THR A 19 -13.23 -3.47 -8.55
C THR A 19 -12.95 -3.66 -10.05
N GLN A 20 -13.91 -3.25 -10.86
CA GLN A 20 -13.82 -3.24 -12.31
C GLN A 20 -13.05 -2.00 -12.76
N TRP A 21 -11.75 -2.14 -12.97
CA TRP A 21 -10.83 -1.04 -13.28
C TRP A 21 -11.21 -0.21 -14.51
N ARG A 22 -11.78 -0.85 -15.54
CA ARG A 22 -12.27 -0.15 -16.74
C ARG A 22 -13.44 0.76 -16.40
N ASP A 23 -14.40 0.24 -15.64
CA ASP A 23 -15.59 0.97 -15.25
C ASP A 23 -15.23 2.09 -14.27
N LEU A 24 -14.26 1.85 -13.38
CA LEU A 24 -13.69 2.90 -12.52
C LEU A 24 -13.05 4.02 -13.34
N PHE A 25 -12.24 3.69 -14.35
CA PHE A 25 -11.62 4.69 -15.22
C PHE A 25 -12.69 5.59 -15.90
N SER A 26 -13.78 4.97 -16.37
CA SER A 26 -14.92 5.68 -16.95
C SER A 26 -15.72 6.48 -15.91
N ALA A 27 -15.97 5.94 -14.72
CA ALA A 27 -16.69 6.61 -13.64
C ALA A 27 -15.95 7.85 -13.13
N LEU A 28 -14.61 7.82 -13.16
CA LEU A 28 -13.75 8.96 -12.84
C LEU A 28 -13.69 10.02 -13.95
N GLN A 29 -14.38 9.80 -15.08
CA GLN A 29 -14.42 10.70 -16.23
C GLN A 29 -13.03 11.06 -16.77
N ILE A 30 -12.07 10.13 -16.67
CA ILE A 30 -10.72 10.33 -17.18
C ILE A 30 -10.76 10.19 -18.70
N GLU A 31 -10.31 11.22 -19.40
CA GLU A 31 -10.20 11.20 -20.86
C GLU A 31 -9.12 10.19 -21.29
N LYS A 32 -9.54 9.15 -22.02
CA LYS A 32 -8.64 8.11 -22.52
C LYS A 32 -7.72 8.68 -23.60
N GLU A 33 -6.41 8.55 -23.41
CA GLU A 33 -5.38 8.86 -24.40
C GLU A 33 -5.24 7.68 -25.38
N PRO A 34 -5.71 7.79 -26.64
CA PRO A 34 -5.76 6.65 -27.55
C PRO A 34 -4.38 6.11 -27.93
N LYS A 35 -3.35 6.98 -27.99
CA LYS A 35 -2.01 6.57 -28.42
C LYS A 35 -1.24 5.76 -27.38
N LYS A 36 -1.55 5.96 -26.09
CA LYS A 36 -0.87 5.27 -24.99
C LYS A 36 -1.68 4.10 -24.42
N SER A 37 -3.00 4.19 -24.48
CA SER A 37 -3.89 3.18 -23.91
C SER A 37 -3.87 1.88 -24.69
N LYS A 38 -3.87 0.77 -23.95
CA LYS A 38 -4.03 -0.61 -24.44
C LYS A 38 -5.29 -1.23 -23.84
N ASP A 39 -5.62 -2.46 -24.21
CA ASP A 39 -6.83 -3.15 -23.74
C ASP A 39 -6.84 -3.38 -22.22
N THR A 40 -5.66 -3.53 -21.63
CA THR A 40 -5.44 -3.84 -20.20
C THR A 40 -4.71 -2.74 -19.42
N ASP A 41 -4.36 -1.63 -20.06
CA ASP A 41 -3.60 -0.52 -19.47
C ASP A 41 -4.12 0.79 -20.04
N TRP A 42 -4.94 1.49 -19.27
CA TRP A 42 -5.67 2.67 -19.72
C TRP A 42 -4.95 3.93 -19.26
N TRP A 43 -4.63 4.80 -20.22
CA TRP A 43 -3.90 6.04 -19.98
C TRP A 43 -4.80 7.24 -20.17
N GLY A 44 -4.57 8.28 -19.38
CA GLY A 44 -5.28 9.54 -19.51
C GLY A 44 -4.55 10.68 -18.82
N LYS A 45 -5.16 11.87 -18.88
CA LYS A 45 -4.66 13.01 -18.14
C LYS A 45 -4.85 12.80 -16.64
N SER A 46 -3.88 13.26 -15.85
CA SER A 46 -3.89 13.14 -14.41
C SER A 46 -5.07 13.90 -13.81
N PRO A 47 -5.94 13.22 -13.04
CA PRO A 47 -7.00 13.90 -12.31
C PRO A 47 -6.44 14.75 -11.15
N PHE A 48 -5.17 14.55 -10.78
CA PHE A 48 -4.48 15.33 -9.74
C PHE A 48 -3.75 16.56 -10.29
N ARG A 49 -3.52 16.60 -11.60
CA ARG A 49 -2.86 17.72 -12.30
C ARG A 49 -3.64 18.06 -13.56
N PRO A 50 -4.72 18.85 -13.45
CA PRO A 50 -5.63 19.12 -14.58
C PRO A 50 -4.97 19.84 -15.77
N GLN A 51 -3.90 20.61 -15.51
CA GLN A 51 -3.18 21.41 -16.51
C GLN A 51 -1.96 20.66 -17.04
N GLU A 52 -2.16 19.45 -17.56
CA GLU A 52 -1.10 18.69 -18.23
C GLU A 52 -1.34 18.52 -19.74
N ASN A 53 -0.26 18.65 -20.51
CA ASN A 53 -0.29 18.54 -21.97
C ASN A 53 -0.20 17.09 -22.46
N THR A 54 0.28 16.18 -21.61
CA THR A 54 0.53 14.77 -21.96
C THR A 54 -0.01 13.87 -20.88
N ALA A 55 -0.74 12.82 -21.26
CA ALA A 55 -1.24 11.80 -20.34
C ALA A 55 -0.11 11.22 -19.46
N SER A 56 -0.26 11.38 -18.15
CA SER A 56 0.69 10.92 -17.13
C SER A 56 0.09 9.92 -16.15
N PHE A 57 -1.21 9.67 -16.21
CA PHE A 57 -1.93 8.77 -15.34
C PHE A 57 -2.31 7.49 -16.07
N HIS A 58 -2.15 6.34 -15.41
CA HIS A 58 -2.60 5.07 -15.96
C HIS A 58 -3.20 4.15 -14.91
N MET A 59 -4.08 3.26 -15.36
CA MET A 59 -4.77 2.24 -14.58
C MET A 59 -4.73 0.89 -15.28
N ASN A 60 -4.58 -0.18 -14.51
CA ASN A 60 -4.70 -1.56 -14.95
C ASN A 60 -5.18 -2.44 -13.81
N SER A 61 -5.26 -3.76 -14.05
CA SER A 61 -5.73 -4.74 -13.05
C SER A 61 -4.91 -4.77 -11.76
N ARG A 62 -3.69 -4.23 -11.75
CA ARG A 62 -2.81 -4.19 -10.57
C ARG A 62 -2.96 -2.93 -9.74
N GLY A 63 -3.56 -1.86 -10.28
CA GLY A 63 -3.59 -0.57 -9.60
C GLY A 63 -3.63 0.62 -10.54
N TRP A 64 -3.46 1.80 -9.94
CA TRP A 64 -3.26 3.06 -10.65
C TRP A 64 -1.89 3.66 -10.32
N TYR A 65 -1.37 4.46 -11.23
CA TYR A 65 -0.18 5.27 -11.00
C TYR A 65 -0.20 6.57 -11.81
N CYS A 66 0.33 7.63 -11.22
CA CYS A 66 0.41 8.97 -11.78
C CYS A 66 1.87 9.43 -11.85
N HIS A 67 2.45 9.46 -13.05
CA HIS A 67 3.83 9.90 -13.27
C HIS A 67 4.05 11.38 -12.94
N ALA A 68 3.03 12.24 -13.04
CA ALA A 68 3.16 13.65 -12.69
C ALA A 68 3.31 13.90 -11.18
N THR A 69 2.81 12.99 -10.33
CA THR A 69 2.83 13.15 -8.86
C THR A 69 3.64 12.08 -8.15
N GLY A 70 4.04 11.00 -8.83
CA GLY A 70 4.72 9.85 -8.24
C GLY A 70 3.84 9.00 -7.32
N GLN A 71 2.51 9.14 -7.42
CA GLN A 71 1.55 8.47 -6.55
C GLN A 71 0.90 7.29 -7.26
N GLY A 72 0.54 6.25 -6.51
CA GLY A 72 -0.20 5.09 -6.99
C GLY A 72 -0.83 4.31 -5.84
N GLY A 73 -1.63 3.29 -6.18
CA GLY A 73 -2.28 2.46 -5.17
C GLY A 73 -3.44 1.62 -5.71
N GLY A 74 -4.28 1.17 -4.78
CA GLY A 74 -5.51 0.46 -5.07
C GLY A 74 -6.69 1.39 -5.36
N PRO A 75 -7.87 0.82 -5.64
CA PRO A 75 -9.05 1.59 -6.05
C PRO A 75 -9.59 2.47 -4.92
N ILE A 76 -9.55 1.98 -3.67
CA ILE A 76 -9.94 2.78 -2.50
C ILE A 76 -9.00 3.97 -2.31
N GLU A 77 -7.68 3.76 -2.41
CA GLU A 77 -6.70 4.83 -2.28
C GLU A 77 -6.87 5.88 -3.39
N LEU A 78 -7.24 5.47 -4.60
CA LEU A 78 -7.54 6.39 -5.71
C LEU A 78 -8.68 7.34 -5.34
N VAL A 79 -9.81 6.77 -4.92
CA VAL A 79 -11.02 7.54 -4.58
C VAL A 79 -10.74 8.45 -3.38
N GLN A 80 -10.07 7.96 -2.33
CA GLN A 80 -9.68 8.80 -1.19
C GLN A 80 -8.77 9.96 -1.60
N ARG A 81 -7.92 9.75 -2.62
CA ARG A 81 -7.02 10.79 -3.10
C ARG A 81 -7.75 11.86 -3.91
N LEU A 82 -8.77 11.47 -4.67
CA LEU A 82 -9.60 12.37 -5.47
C LEU A 82 -10.59 13.15 -4.61
N HIS A 83 -11.08 12.55 -3.54
CA HIS A 83 -11.98 13.17 -2.57
C HIS A 83 -11.26 13.40 -1.25
N ALA A 84 -10.56 14.53 -1.16
CA ALA A 84 -9.79 14.89 0.02
C ALA A 84 -10.62 14.76 1.32
N GLY A 85 -10.09 14.02 2.30
CA GLY A 85 -10.74 13.81 3.60
C GLY A 85 -11.72 12.64 3.66
N MET A 86 -11.93 11.91 2.55
CA MET A 86 -12.78 10.73 2.53
C MET A 86 -12.15 9.54 3.28
N SER A 87 -12.90 8.87 4.16
CA SER A 87 -12.43 7.66 4.82
C SER A 87 -12.38 6.48 3.84
N CYS A 88 -11.64 5.41 4.18
CA CYS A 88 -11.60 4.21 3.34
C CYS A 88 -12.97 3.54 3.20
N TYR A 89 -13.83 3.66 4.21
CA TYR A 89 -15.21 3.17 4.18
C TYR A 89 -16.10 4.00 3.24
N ASP A 90 -15.95 5.32 3.26
CA ASP A 90 -16.69 6.20 2.37
C ASP A 90 -16.25 6.01 0.93
N ALA A 91 -14.95 5.80 0.69
CA ALA A 91 -14.41 5.45 -0.61
C ALA A 91 -14.89 4.08 -1.09
N GLY A 92 -14.97 3.09 -0.19
CA GLY A 92 -15.58 1.80 -0.48
C GLY A 92 -17.05 1.95 -0.90
N ARG A 93 -17.82 2.79 -0.20
CA ARG A 93 -19.22 3.08 -0.58
C ARG A 93 -19.32 3.79 -1.91
N TRP A 94 -18.44 4.75 -2.19
CA TRP A 94 -18.39 5.43 -3.48
C TRP A 94 -18.23 4.42 -4.64
N LEU A 95 -17.33 3.42 -4.48
CA LEU A 95 -17.13 2.37 -5.49
C LEU A 95 -18.39 1.52 -5.70
N LEU A 96 -19.14 1.22 -4.63
CA LEU A 96 -20.40 0.48 -4.71
C LEU A 96 -21.51 1.32 -5.37
N GLU A 97 -21.64 2.59 -4.98
CA GLU A 97 -22.65 3.52 -5.50
C GLU A 97 -22.47 3.80 -7.00
N HIS A 98 -21.22 3.80 -7.48
CA HIS A 98 -20.91 3.96 -8.90
C HIS A 98 -20.98 2.64 -9.68
N GLY A 99 -21.34 1.52 -9.02
CA GLY A 99 -21.47 0.21 -9.65
C GLY A 99 -20.16 -0.39 -10.17
N VAL A 100 -19.01 0.17 -9.76
CA VAL A 100 -17.69 -0.29 -10.22
C VAL A 100 -17.12 -1.41 -9.33
N SER A 101 -17.82 -1.74 -8.25
CA SER A 101 -17.52 -2.82 -7.34
C SER A 101 -18.83 -3.35 -6.74
N ARG A 102 -18.80 -4.55 -6.13
CA ARG A 102 -19.97 -5.18 -5.50
C ARG A 102 -19.57 -5.78 -4.16
N ILE A 103 -20.53 -5.93 -3.24
CA ILE A 103 -20.32 -6.80 -2.08
C ILE A 103 -20.66 -8.21 -2.54
N VAL A 104 -19.69 -9.12 -2.50
CA VAL A 104 -19.95 -10.55 -2.63
C VAL A 104 -19.86 -11.16 -1.22
N ASP A 105 -21.00 -11.61 -0.71
CA ASP A 105 -21.10 -12.36 0.55
C ASP A 105 -20.54 -13.79 0.41
N GLU A 106 -20.40 -14.26 -0.83
CA GLU A 106 -19.77 -15.52 -1.18
C GLU A 106 -18.32 -15.25 -1.60
N VAL A 107 -17.39 -15.87 -0.86
CA VAL A 107 -16.03 -16.10 -1.32
C VAL A 107 -16.13 -16.98 -2.57
N ARG A 108 -16.26 -16.38 -3.75
CA ARG A 108 -16.00 -17.11 -4.99
C ARG A 108 -14.49 -17.33 -5.04
N GLU A 109 -14.08 -18.57 -4.82
CA GLU A 109 -12.73 -19.08 -5.05
C GLU A 109 -12.31 -19.03 -6.55
N ASP A 110 -13.11 -18.41 -7.41
CA ASP A 110 -12.98 -18.47 -8.87
C ASP A 110 -12.50 -17.15 -9.49
N VAL A 111 -11.40 -16.58 -9.00
CA VAL A 111 -10.45 -15.88 -9.89
C VAL A 111 -9.06 -16.22 -9.41
N ALA A 112 -8.49 -17.23 -10.05
CA ALA A 112 -7.08 -17.57 -9.95
C ALA A 112 -6.23 -16.30 -10.14
N GLU A 113 -5.78 -15.75 -9.02
CA GLU A 113 -4.38 -15.76 -8.69
C GLU A 113 -3.46 -15.78 -9.94
N ALA A 114 -3.20 -14.60 -10.49
CA ALA A 114 -1.85 -14.28 -10.95
C ALA A 114 -0.99 -13.79 -9.77
N ALA A 115 -1.30 -14.25 -8.55
CA ALA A 115 -0.25 -14.40 -7.57
C ALA A 115 0.56 -15.64 -7.96
N ALA A 116 1.80 -15.64 -7.52
CA ALA A 116 2.63 -16.82 -7.52
C ALA A 116 1.79 -18.01 -7.05
N THR A 117 1.95 -19.16 -7.73
CA THR A 117 1.59 -20.47 -7.20
C THR A 117 1.67 -20.45 -5.68
N PRO A 118 0.66 -20.95 -4.93
CA PRO A 118 0.82 -21.23 -3.51
C PRO A 118 1.86 -22.34 -3.40
N GLY A 119 3.12 -21.95 -3.46
CA GLY A 119 4.21 -22.71 -2.93
C GLY A 119 3.89 -22.88 -1.46
N ASP A 120 3.91 -24.14 -1.02
CA ASP A 120 4.17 -24.59 0.35
C ASP A 120 4.51 -23.41 1.27
N PRO A 121 3.67 -23.05 2.27
CA PRO A 121 3.72 -21.77 2.98
C PRO A 121 5.15 -21.37 3.21
N THR A 122 5.67 -20.49 2.34
CA THR A 122 7.12 -20.29 2.29
C THR A 122 7.49 -19.73 3.64
N HIS A 123 8.12 -20.59 4.44
CA HIS A 123 8.61 -20.29 5.76
C HIS A 123 9.42 -19.00 5.64
N ASN A 124 8.85 -17.85 6.00
CA ASN A 124 9.53 -16.55 5.91
C ASN A 124 10.73 -16.64 6.85
N PRO A 125 11.95 -16.90 6.36
CA PRO A 125 13.04 -17.23 7.27
C PRO A 125 13.35 -15.98 8.10
N PRO A 126 13.70 -16.13 9.39
CA PRO A 126 14.07 -14.99 10.20
C PRO A 126 15.13 -14.15 9.50
N ILE A 127 14.86 -12.85 9.38
CA ILE A 127 15.84 -11.92 8.84
C ILE A 127 16.95 -11.79 9.88
N ARG A 128 18.18 -12.10 9.50
CA ARG A 128 19.34 -12.07 10.41
C ARG A 128 19.78 -10.66 10.77
N GLN A 129 19.45 -9.69 9.93
CA GLN A 129 19.88 -8.31 10.09
C GLN A 129 18.96 -7.61 11.09
N ASP A 130 19.47 -7.33 12.29
CA ASP A 130 18.82 -6.44 13.26
C ASP A 130 19.29 -5.00 13.00
N LEU A 131 18.36 -4.12 12.66
CA LEU A 131 18.67 -2.72 12.35
C LEU A 131 18.73 -1.82 13.59
N ARG A 132 18.28 -2.25 14.77
CA ARG A 132 18.11 -1.36 15.94
C ARG A 132 19.36 -0.56 16.31
N SER A 133 20.53 -1.18 16.26
CA SER A 133 21.81 -0.52 16.58
C SER A 133 22.20 0.58 15.58
N ARG A 134 21.53 0.64 14.43
CA ARG A 134 21.75 1.61 13.35
C ARG A 134 20.64 2.66 13.27
N LEU A 135 19.56 2.50 14.04
CA LEU A 135 18.44 3.43 14.04
C LEU A 135 18.72 4.60 14.99
N VAL A 136 18.55 5.81 14.48
CA VAL A 136 18.68 7.04 15.25
C VAL A 136 17.30 7.44 15.77
N SER A 137 17.14 7.47 17.10
CA SER A 137 15.91 7.84 17.79
C SER A 137 15.77 9.35 18.00
N SER A 138 16.85 10.12 17.84
CA SER A 138 16.90 11.58 18.05
C SER A 138 16.63 12.42 16.79
N HIS A 139 15.97 11.86 15.77
CA HIS A 139 15.65 12.62 14.56
C HIS A 139 14.51 13.62 14.82
N SER A 140 14.66 14.87 14.37
CA SER A 140 13.74 15.99 14.67
C SER A 140 12.27 15.74 14.30
N GLU A 141 12.01 14.95 13.26
CA GLU A 141 10.66 14.52 12.88
C GLU A 141 9.94 13.75 14.00
N PHE A 142 10.66 12.98 14.82
CA PHE A 142 10.06 12.25 15.95
C PHE A 142 9.70 13.20 17.09
N GLU A 143 10.57 14.16 17.39
CA GLU A 143 10.31 15.20 18.38
C GLU A 143 9.10 16.05 17.98
N THR A 144 9.03 16.46 16.71
CA THR A 144 7.90 17.22 16.15
C THR A 144 6.58 16.45 16.27
N ARG A 145 6.63 15.11 16.23
CA ARG A 145 5.47 14.22 16.39
C ARG A 145 5.20 13.82 17.84
N GLY A 146 5.99 14.31 18.80
CA GLY A 146 5.85 13.98 20.22
C GLY A 146 6.18 12.52 20.55
N ILE A 147 7.00 11.85 19.74
CA ILE A 147 7.40 10.45 19.96
C ILE A 147 8.73 10.45 20.72
N PRO A 148 8.77 9.98 21.98
CA PRO A 148 10.01 9.99 22.75
C PRO A 148 10.98 8.89 22.25
N PRO A 149 12.31 9.10 22.39
CA PRO A 149 13.32 8.14 21.97
C PRO A 149 13.13 6.73 22.56
N SER A 150 12.71 6.63 23.82
CA SER A 150 12.46 5.35 24.50
C SER A 150 11.39 4.52 23.79
N THR A 151 10.32 5.15 23.30
CA THR A 151 9.27 4.46 22.55
C THR A 151 9.80 3.92 21.22
N LEU A 152 10.70 4.65 20.55
CA LEU A 152 11.32 4.17 19.31
C LEU A 152 12.22 2.95 19.56
N GLU A 153 12.99 2.97 20.65
CA GLU A 153 13.84 1.84 21.05
C GLU A 153 13.02 0.60 21.38
N GLU A 154 11.93 0.75 22.15
CA GLU A 154 11.01 -0.33 22.50
C GLU A 154 10.37 -0.95 21.26
N LEU A 155 9.92 -0.13 20.31
CA LEU A 155 9.28 -0.58 19.08
C LEU A 155 10.28 -1.08 18.02
N GLY A 156 11.58 -0.89 18.23
CA GLY A 156 12.59 -1.15 17.21
C GLY A 156 12.40 -0.27 15.96
N ALA A 157 12.06 0.99 16.19
CA ALA A 157 11.86 2.01 15.16
C ALA A 157 12.91 3.13 15.28
N GLY A 158 13.08 3.90 14.21
CA GLY A 158 13.96 5.07 14.21
C GLY A 158 14.36 5.47 12.79
N TYR A 159 15.21 6.48 12.67
CA TYR A 159 15.68 6.96 11.37
C TYR A 159 16.97 6.25 10.97
N LEU A 160 17.01 5.68 9.77
CA LEU A 160 18.23 5.06 9.27
C LEU A 160 19.06 6.10 8.51
N GLU A 161 20.12 6.57 9.15
CA GLU A 161 21.06 7.52 8.55
C GLU A 161 21.81 6.92 7.36
N ARG A 162 22.47 7.79 6.59
CA ARG A 162 23.12 7.39 5.35
C ARG A 162 24.30 6.49 5.61
N GLU A 163 24.11 5.20 5.35
CA GLU A 163 25.21 4.27 5.41
C GLU A 163 26.16 4.40 4.21
N PRO A 164 27.48 4.16 4.44
CA PRO A 164 28.43 3.98 3.37
C PRO A 164 28.06 2.78 2.51
N ARG A 165 28.30 2.88 1.19
CA ARG A 165 27.95 1.84 0.22
C ARG A 165 28.65 0.53 0.56
N LYS A 166 27.89 -0.51 0.93
CA LYS A 166 28.40 -1.88 0.95
C LYS A 166 28.23 -2.46 -0.46
N ASN A 167 29.35 -2.79 -1.12
CA ASN A 167 29.38 -3.38 -2.47
C ASN A 167 28.65 -2.56 -3.56
N GLY A 168 28.66 -1.22 -3.44
CA GLY A 168 28.05 -0.33 -4.43
C GLY A 168 26.52 -0.27 -4.43
N LYS A 169 25.83 -1.08 -3.62
CA LYS A 169 24.37 -1.06 -3.48
C LYS A 169 23.95 -0.11 -2.36
N ILE A 170 22.92 0.70 -2.63
CA ILE A 170 22.30 1.57 -1.64
C ILE A 170 21.24 0.74 -0.91
N ASP A 171 21.30 0.72 0.42
CA ASP A 171 20.25 0.11 1.25
C ASP A 171 18.91 0.80 0.93
N PRO A 172 17.84 0.06 0.55
CA PRO A 172 16.55 0.67 0.22
C PRO A 172 15.93 1.46 1.38
N MET A 173 16.35 1.18 2.62
CA MET A 173 15.88 1.87 3.83
C MET A 173 16.67 3.14 4.15
N ASN A 174 17.69 3.47 3.36
CA ASN A 174 18.55 4.62 3.59
C ASN A 174 17.77 5.94 3.56
N ARG A 175 17.98 6.80 4.57
CA ARG A 175 17.30 8.10 4.78
C ARG A 175 15.79 8.00 4.98
N ARG A 176 15.31 6.92 5.60
CA ARG A 176 13.89 6.69 5.88
C ARG A 176 13.64 6.50 7.36
N LEU A 177 12.39 6.72 7.76
CA LEU A 177 11.90 6.24 9.05
C LEU A 177 11.65 4.75 8.92
N VAL A 178 12.34 3.94 9.71
CA VAL A 178 12.34 2.49 9.62
C VAL A 178 11.66 1.90 10.84
N PHE A 179 10.82 0.89 10.60
CA PHE A 179 10.22 0.03 11.61
C PHE A 179 10.71 -1.40 11.41
N GLN A 180 11.29 -1.98 12.46
CA GLN A 180 11.66 -3.38 12.45
C GLN A 180 10.50 -4.24 12.96
N ILE A 181 9.93 -5.05 12.06
CA ILE A 181 8.78 -5.90 12.38
C ILE A 181 9.29 -7.19 13.00
N ARG A 182 8.79 -7.51 14.18
CA ARG A 182 9.10 -8.74 14.93
C ARG A 182 7.89 -9.63 15.06
N SER A 183 8.14 -10.93 15.09
CA SER A 183 7.16 -11.97 15.42
C SER A 183 7.72 -12.85 16.53
N LEU A 184 6.89 -13.70 17.12
CA LEU A 184 7.31 -14.69 18.10
C LEU A 184 7.45 -16.05 17.43
N ARG A 185 8.53 -16.77 17.75
CA ARG A 185 8.74 -18.15 17.31
C ARG A 185 9.18 -19.02 18.46
N LEU A 186 8.72 -20.27 18.47
CA LEU A 186 9.25 -21.28 19.37
C LEU A 186 10.72 -21.53 19.03
N ASN A 187 11.58 -21.45 20.03
CA ASN A 187 12.96 -21.88 19.95
C ASN A 187 13.08 -23.38 20.25
N ALA A 188 14.30 -23.91 20.17
CA ALA A 188 14.58 -25.32 20.47
C ALA A 188 14.26 -25.74 21.93
N ALA A 189 14.05 -24.78 22.83
CA ALA A 189 13.64 -25.00 24.21
C ALA A 189 12.13 -24.75 24.42
N GLU A 190 11.33 -24.81 23.35
CA GLU A 190 9.87 -24.63 23.35
C GLU A 190 9.39 -23.30 23.96
N SER A 191 10.26 -22.29 24.01
CA SER A 191 9.91 -20.96 24.49
C SER A 191 9.78 -19.97 23.33
N LEU A 192 8.85 -19.03 23.46
CA LEU A 192 8.64 -17.99 22.46
C LEU A 192 9.78 -16.97 22.51
N ALA A 193 10.49 -16.83 21.40
CA ALA A 193 11.55 -15.86 21.19
C ALA A 193 11.18 -14.87 20.09
N PRO A 194 11.49 -13.56 20.24
CA PRO A 194 11.26 -12.58 19.21
C PRO A 194 12.25 -12.78 18.04
N VAL A 195 11.72 -12.83 16.82
CA VAL A 195 12.49 -12.92 15.57
C VAL A 195 12.12 -11.78 14.64
N VAL A 196 13.10 -11.25 13.89
CA VAL A 196 12.84 -10.23 12.87
C VAL A 196 12.23 -10.90 11.64
N VAL A 197 11.09 -10.38 11.19
CA VAL A 197 10.37 -10.91 10.02
C VAL A 197 10.28 -9.89 8.88
N GLY A 198 10.64 -8.63 9.12
CA GLY A 198 10.60 -7.59 8.10
C GLY A 198 11.18 -6.25 8.56
N HIS A 199 11.45 -5.40 7.58
CA HIS A 199 11.76 -3.98 7.75
C HIS A 199 10.80 -3.17 6.88
N MET A 200 10.25 -2.09 7.42
CA MET A 200 9.39 -1.18 6.68
C MET A 200 9.96 0.23 6.76
N GLY A 201 10.10 0.91 5.62
CA GLY A 201 10.65 2.26 5.52
C GLY A 201 9.67 3.24 4.89
N ARG A 202 9.46 4.39 5.53
CA ARG A 202 8.65 5.51 5.04
C ARG A 202 9.51 6.71 4.67
#